data_AF-A0A5C5YTV6-F1
#
_entry.id   AF-A0A5C5YTV6-F1
#
_cell.length_a   1.000
_cell.length_b   1.000
_cell.length_c   1.000
_cell.angle_alpha   90.00
_cell.angle_beta   90.00
_cell.angle_gamma   90.00
#
_symmetry.space_group_name_H-M   'P 1'
#
loop_
_entity.id
_entity.type
_entity.pdbx_description
1 polymer ?
#
loop_
_entity_poly.entity_id
_entity_poly.type
_entity_poly.pdbx_seq_one_letter_code
_entity_poly.pdbx_strand_id
1 'polypeptide(L)'
;MSGVCRADRAALAALYDRHAPSIYAVCLRVLRQPADAEAVVSDVFLEIWRKPAGFDPARGTCRSYLLTMARSRSIDRLRSLSTRRTRTAEAQADAEGGRDARQAGLDPAGAAEANERRATVQAVVERLGEDQREVLMLSFFDGLTHKQIAEELGLPLGTVKTRIRSGLKTLRQALVQMGVRDAV
;
A
#
# COMPACT_ATOMS: atom_id res chain seq x y z
N MET A 1 -15.10 -36.41 0.29
CA MET A 1 -14.69 -35.14 -0.34
C MET A 1 -15.17 -33.87 0.39
N SER A 2 -16.06 -33.93 1.40
CA SER A 2 -16.62 -32.72 2.06
C SER A 2 -15.72 -32.02 3.10
N GLY A 3 -14.62 -32.65 3.54
CA GLY A 3 -13.72 -32.08 4.56
C GLY A 3 -12.72 -31.05 4.00
N VAL A 4 -12.23 -31.24 2.79
CA VAL A 4 -11.21 -30.38 2.16
C VAL A 4 -11.80 -28.99 1.87
N CYS A 5 -12.98 -28.92 1.26
CA CYS A 5 -13.65 -27.63 1.01
C CYS A 5 -14.03 -26.86 2.29
N ARG A 6 -14.21 -27.55 3.43
CA ARG A 6 -14.49 -26.92 4.72
C ARG A 6 -13.22 -26.36 5.36
N ALA A 7 -12.11 -27.10 5.25
CA ALA A 7 -10.80 -26.63 5.68
C ALA A 7 -10.34 -25.41 4.89
N ASP A 8 -10.56 -25.39 3.57
CA ASP A 8 -10.21 -24.26 2.70
C ASP A 8 -11.00 -22.98 3.07
N ARG A 9 -12.30 -23.11 3.36
CA ARG A 9 -13.13 -21.97 3.80
C ARG A 9 -12.72 -21.44 5.18
N ALA A 10 -12.45 -22.33 6.13
CA ALA A 10 -12.01 -21.93 7.47
C ALA A 10 -10.65 -21.22 7.43
N ALA A 11 -9.73 -21.69 6.57
CA ALA A 11 -8.44 -21.05 6.36
C ALA A 11 -8.58 -19.65 5.75
N LEU A 12 -9.46 -19.47 4.75
CA LEU A 12 -9.73 -18.14 4.18
C LEU A 12 -10.37 -17.19 5.20
N ALA A 13 -11.32 -17.67 6.01
CA ALA A 13 -11.96 -16.86 7.05
C ALA A 13 -10.95 -16.37 8.09
N ALA A 14 -10.08 -17.26 8.58
CA ALA A 14 -9.01 -16.87 9.51
C ALA A 14 -8.03 -15.85 8.88
N LEU A 15 -7.72 -15.99 7.59
CA LEU A 15 -6.91 -15.04 6.85
C LEU A 15 -7.61 -13.67 6.72
N TYR A 16 -8.92 -13.68 6.45
CA TYR A 16 -9.75 -12.49 6.37
C TYR A 16 -9.75 -11.74 7.69
N ASP A 17 -10.14 -12.39 8.78
CA ASP A 17 -10.22 -11.77 10.12
C ASP A 17 -8.88 -11.17 10.54
N ARG A 18 -7.77 -11.85 10.22
CA ARG A 18 -6.42 -11.38 10.55
C ARG A 18 -5.96 -10.18 9.72
N HIS A 19 -6.27 -10.13 8.42
CA HIS A 19 -5.62 -9.20 7.50
C HIS A 19 -6.53 -8.12 6.91
N ALA A 20 -7.85 -8.33 6.89
CA ALA A 20 -8.81 -7.39 6.31
C ALA A 20 -8.70 -5.95 6.87
N PRO A 21 -8.52 -5.71 8.20
CA PRO A 21 -8.37 -4.36 8.72
C PRO A 21 -7.14 -3.62 8.15
N SER A 22 -6.01 -4.32 8.04
CA SER A 22 -4.77 -3.74 7.51
C SER A 22 -4.83 -3.50 6.00
N ILE A 23 -5.47 -4.41 5.27
CA ILE A 23 -5.71 -4.28 3.82
C ILE A 23 -6.64 -3.08 3.57
N TYR A 24 -7.75 -3.00 4.31
CA TYR A 24 -8.70 -1.91 4.21
C TYR A 24 -8.04 -0.55 4.47
N ALA A 25 -7.23 -0.43 5.52
CA ALA A 25 -6.51 0.81 5.81
C ALA A 25 -5.58 1.24 4.67
N VAL A 26 -4.90 0.30 4.00
CA VAL A 26 -4.09 0.59 2.80
C VAL A 26 -4.97 1.05 1.64
N CYS A 27 -6.05 0.31 1.34
CA CYS A 27 -6.95 0.64 0.26
C CYS A 27 -7.59 2.02 0.45
N LEU A 28 -8.07 2.32 1.66
CA LEU A 28 -8.69 3.61 2.00
C LEU A 28 -7.69 4.76 1.86
N ARG A 29 -6.42 4.55 2.22
CA ARG A 29 -5.39 5.58 2.07
C ARG A 29 -5.08 5.91 0.62
N VAL A 30 -5.15 4.92 -0.28
CA VAL A 30 -4.91 5.10 -1.72
C VAL A 30 -6.14 5.67 -2.42
N LEU A 31 -7.33 5.12 -2.14
CA LEU A 31 -8.55 5.44 -2.87
C LEU A 31 -9.31 6.64 -2.32
N ARG A 32 -9.12 6.96 -1.03
CA ARG A 32 -9.83 8.01 -0.29
C ARG A 32 -11.36 7.91 -0.32
N GLN A 33 -11.90 6.78 -0.77
CA GLN A 33 -13.33 6.50 -0.85
C GLN A 33 -13.65 5.15 -0.20
N PRO A 34 -14.48 5.09 0.86
CA PRO A 34 -14.76 3.86 1.60
C PRO A 34 -15.30 2.73 0.74
N ALA A 35 -16.28 3.01 -0.13
CA ALA A 35 -16.90 2.01 -0.99
C ALA A 35 -15.91 1.35 -1.97
N ASP A 36 -14.98 2.14 -2.53
CA ASP A 36 -13.95 1.61 -3.42
C ASP A 36 -12.92 0.77 -2.63
N ALA A 37 -12.61 1.17 -1.40
CA ALA A 37 -11.70 0.43 -0.54
C ALA A 37 -12.26 -0.94 -0.14
N GLU A 38 -13.55 -1.01 0.24
CA GLU A 38 -14.25 -2.26 0.54
C GLU A 38 -14.32 -3.20 -0.66
N ALA A 39 -14.57 -2.65 -1.85
CA ALA A 39 -14.57 -3.42 -3.09
C ALA A 39 -13.19 -4.05 -3.34
N VAL A 40 -12.10 -3.29 -3.19
CA VAL A 40 -10.74 -3.82 -3.38
C VAL A 40 -10.38 -4.86 -2.33
N VAL A 41 -10.78 -4.70 -1.06
CA VAL A 41 -10.61 -5.73 -0.03
C VAL A 41 -11.27 -7.03 -0.49
N SER A 42 -12.51 -6.95 -0.97
CA SER A 42 -13.27 -8.12 -1.44
C SER A 42 -12.57 -8.79 -2.63
N ASP A 43 -12.11 -8.01 -3.60
CA ASP A 43 -11.37 -8.50 -4.77
C ASP A 43 -10.08 -9.23 -4.38
N VAL A 44 -9.35 -8.70 -3.39
CA VAL A 44 -8.12 -9.31 -2.85
C VAL A 44 -8.40 -10.70 -2.30
N PHE A 45 -9.43 -10.85 -1.47
CA PHE A 45 -9.76 -12.17 -0.90
C PHE A 45 -10.36 -13.13 -1.92
N LEU A 46 -11.14 -12.62 -2.88
CA LEU A 46 -11.62 -13.43 -4.01
C LEU A 46 -10.48 -13.95 -4.89
N GLU A 47 -9.43 -13.15 -5.09
CA GLU A 47 -8.26 -13.57 -5.84
C GLU A 47 -7.50 -14.69 -5.13
N ILE A 48 -7.29 -14.57 -3.81
CA ILE A 48 -6.65 -15.64 -3.01
C ILE A 48 -7.45 -16.93 -3.09
N TRP A 49 -8.78 -16.83 -2.96
CA TRP A 49 -9.67 -17.98 -3.08
C TRP A 49 -9.57 -18.67 -4.45
N ARG A 50 -9.48 -17.87 -5.52
CA ARG A 50 -9.39 -18.37 -6.90
C ARG A 50 -8.00 -18.90 -7.27
N LYS A 51 -6.95 -18.36 -6.63
CA LYS A 51 -5.54 -18.63 -6.97
C LYS A 51 -4.69 -18.85 -5.71
N PRO A 52 -4.93 -19.92 -4.94
CA PRO A 52 -4.20 -20.17 -3.70
C PRO A 52 -2.69 -20.40 -3.91
N ALA A 53 -2.28 -20.86 -5.09
CA ALA A 53 -0.86 -21.04 -5.46
C ALA A 53 -0.11 -19.73 -5.78
N GLY A 54 -0.76 -18.56 -5.66
CA GLY A 54 -0.15 -17.27 -5.97
C GLY A 54 0.85 -16.77 -4.93
N PHE A 55 0.85 -17.34 -3.72
CA PHE A 55 1.77 -17.00 -2.64
C PHE A 55 3.00 -17.93 -2.64
N ASP A 56 4.18 -17.32 -2.56
CA ASP A 56 5.45 -18.02 -2.41
C ASP A 56 6.14 -17.55 -1.10
N PRO A 57 6.28 -18.41 -0.08
CA PRO A 57 6.90 -18.05 1.19
C PRO A 57 8.40 -17.72 1.06
N ALA A 58 9.07 -18.13 -0.02
CA ALA A 58 10.46 -17.75 -0.28
C ALA A 58 10.60 -16.29 -0.71
N ARG A 59 9.51 -15.63 -1.13
CA ARG A 59 9.49 -14.24 -1.61
C ARG A 59 9.07 -13.22 -0.57
N GLY A 60 8.64 -13.64 0.62
CA GLY A 60 8.27 -12.77 1.72
C GLY A 60 7.10 -13.32 2.54
N THR A 61 6.66 -12.53 3.52
CA THR A 61 5.55 -12.92 4.39
C THR A 61 4.19 -12.85 3.66
N CYS A 62 3.24 -13.69 4.06
CA CYS A 62 1.86 -13.64 3.55
C CYS A 62 1.26 -12.24 3.73
N ARG A 63 1.50 -11.59 4.88
CA ARG A 63 1.07 -10.22 5.15
C ARG A 63 1.61 -9.23 4.11
N SER A 64 2.91 -9.27 3.81
CA SER A 64 3.55 -8.40 2.81
C SER A 64 2.97 -8.60 1.41
N TYR A 65 2.76 -9.86 1.03
CA TYR A 65 2.11 -10.22 -0.23
C TYR A 65 0.71 -9.62 -0.35
N LEU A 66 -0.12 -9.78 0.69
CA LEU A 66 -1.49 -9.26 0.70
C LEU A 66 -1.56 -7.73 0.62
N LEU A 67 -0.72 -7.04 1.39
CA LEU A 67 -0.66 -5.57 1.38
C LEU A 67 -0.17 -5.04 0.02
N THR A 68 0.79 -5.73 -0.60
CA THR A 68 1.30 -5.39 -1.95
C THR A 68 0.22 -5.57 -3.01
N MET A 69 -0.52 -6.68 -2.96
CA MET A 69 -1.62 -6.95 -3.88
C MET A 69 -2.74 -5.92 -3.73
N ALA A 70 -3.17 -5.65 -2.49
CA ALA A 70 -4.18 -4.64 -2.17
C ALA A 70 -3.81 -3.24 -2.68
N ARG A 71 -2.56 -2.84 -2.45
CA ARG A 71 -2.04 -1.57 -2.94
C ARG A 71 -2.09 -1.51 -4.48
N SER A 72 -1.59 -2.55 -5.15
CA SER A 72 -1.56 -2.59 -6.62
C SER A 72 -2.96 -2.46 -7.20
N ARG A 73 -3.92 -3.24 -6.67
CA ARG A 73 -5.34 -3.17 -7.05
C ARG A 73 -5.98 -1.80 -6.78
N SER A 74 -5.64 -1.18 -5.65
CA SER A 74 -6.12 0.16 -5.31
C SER A 74 -5.61 1.21 -6.29
N ILE A 75 -4.34 1.14 -6.68
CA ILE A 75 -3.79 2.04 -7.70
C ILE A 75 -4.47 1.81 -9.06
N ASP A 76 -4.65 0.55 -9.46
CA ASP A 76 -5.28 0.23 -10.74
C ASP A 76 -6.74 0.73 -10.79
N ARG A 77 -7.47 0.60 -9.67
CA ARG A 77 -8.82 1.15 -9.53
C ARG A 77 -8.80 2.68 -9.57
N LEU A 78 -7.92 3.33 -8.81
CA LEU A 78 -7.75 4.80 -8.85
C LEU A 78 -7.49 5.29 -10.27
N ARG A 79 -6.63 4.61 -11.03
CA ARG A 79 -6.37 4.90 -12.45
C ARG A 79 -7.62 4.77 -13.29
N SER A 80 -8.40 3.69 -13.14
CA SER A 80 -9.63 3.47 -13.90
C SER A 80 -10.68 4.57 -13.66
N LEU A 81 -10.72 5.11 -12.43
CA LEU A 81 -11.58 6.22 -12.06
C LEU A 81 -11.07 7.55 -12.64
N SER A 82 -9.76 7.80 -12.59
CA SER A 82 -9.14 8.96 -13.22
C SER A 82 -9.29 8.97 -14.73
N THR A 83 -9.15 7.80 -15.41
CA THR A 83 -9.37 7.71 -16.87
C THR A 83 -10.82 7.95 -17.26
N ARG A 84 -11.78 7.62 -16.38
CA ARG A 84 -13.19 7.99 -16.57
C ARG A 84 -13.42 9.50 -16.39
N ARG A 85 -12.74 10.14 -15.42
CA ARG A 85 -12.76 11.61 -15.22
C ARG A 85 -12.15 12.37 -16.40
N THR A 86 -11.07 11.89 -17.01
CA THR A 86 -10.48 12.53 -18.21
C THR A 86 -11.41 12.49 -19.44
N ARG A 87 -12.40 11.59 -19.46
CA ARG A 87 -13.46 11.56 -20.49
C ARG A 87 -14.70 12.41 -20.15
N THR A 88 -14.77 13.02 -18.96
CA THR A 88 -15.99 13.66 -18.43
C THR A 88 -15.78 15.09 -17.88
N ALA A 89 -14.89 15.89 -18.47
CA ALA A 89 -14.60 17.30 -18.11
C ALA A 89 -13.63 17.45 -16.93
N GLU A 90 -12.61 18.32 -16.99
CA GLU A 90 -12.79 19.78 -16.85
C GLU A 90 -13.80 20.12 -15.74
N ALA A 91 -13.66 19.52 -14.56
CA ALA A 91 -14.37 19.96 -13.38
C ALA A 91 -13.58 19.67 -12.11
N GLN A 92 -13.11 20.77 -11.52
CA GLN A 92 -12.79 20.95 -10.10
C GLN A 92 -11.41 20.43 -9.65
N ALA A 93 -10.49 21.39 -9.68
CA ALA A 93 -9.43 21.53 -8.70
C ALA A 93 -9.98 21.65 -7.27
N ASP A 94 -9.07 21.41 -6.34
CA ASP A 94 -9.15 21.64 -4.89
C ASP A 94 -9.69 20.50 -4.03
N ALA A 95 -8.77 19.90 -3.27
CA ALA A 95 -8.90 19.79 -1.81
C ALA A 95 -7.53 19.48 -1.19
N GLU A 96 -6.87 20.54 -0.75
CA GLU A 96 -5.88 20.53 0.33
C GLU A 96 -6.42 19.85 1.59
N GLY A 97 -5.50 19.37 2.43
CA GLY A 97 -5.69 19.37 3.89
C GLY A 97 -6.40 18.16 4.47
N GLY A 98 -5.63 17.26 5.09
CA GLY A 98 -6.21 16.20 5.90
C GLY A 98 -5.19 15.22 6.46
N ARG A 99 -4.15 15.72 7.13
CA ARG A 99 -3.38 14.91 8.09
C ARG A 99 -4.29 14.63 9.28
N ASP A 100 -5.10 13.58 9.19
CA ASP A 100 -5.66 12.91 10.36
C ASP A 100 -6.07 11.48 10.00
N ALA A 101 -5.09 10.58 10.10
CA ALA A 101 -5.38 9.17 10.20
C ALA A 101 -5.95 8.92 11.60
N ARG A 102 -7.28 9.06 11.73
CA ARG A 102 -8.02 8.61 12.91
C ARG A 102 -7.63 7.17 13.21
N GLN A 103 -7.04 6.99 14.39
CA GLN A 103 -6.72 5.71 14.99
C GLN A 103 -8.02 4.93 15.17
N ALA A 104 -8.30 3.99 14.27
CA ALA A 104 -9.30 2.96 14.53
C ALA A 104 -8.61 1.80 15.26
N GLY A 105 -8.77 1.75 16.58
CA GLY A 105 -8.68 0.52 17.37
C GLY A 105 -7.30 0.02 17.77
N LEU A 106 -6.46 0.87 18.37
CA LEU A 106 -5.33 0.38 19.17
C LEU A 106 -5.57 0.73 20.65
N ASP A 107 -5.54 -0.31 21.48
CA ASP A 107 -5.35 -0.27 22.93
C ASP A 107 -4.35 0.86 23.31
N PRO A 108 -4.62 1.69 24.34
CA PRO A 108 -3.72 2.78 24.78
C PRO A 108 -2.24 2.40 24.90
N ALA A 109 -1.93 1.14 25.24
CA ALA A 109 -0.55 0.62 25.26
C ALA A 109 0.07 0.50 23.85
N GLY A 110 -0.73 0.11 22.85
CA GLY A 110 -0.30 0.00 21.45
C GLY A 110 -0.17 1.36 20.74
N ALA A 111 -0.80 2.42 21.26
CA ALA A 111 -0.69 3.76 20.70
C ALA A 111 0.71 4.37 20.91
N ALA A 112 1.36 4.10 22.05
CA ALA A 112 2.72 4.55 22.34
C ALA A 112 3.76 3.84 21.45
N GLU A 113 3.66 2.52 21.33
CA GLU A 113 4.52 1.72 20.45
C GLU A 113 4.33 2.08 18.96
N ALA A 114 3.09 2.36 18.55
CA ALA A 114 2.80 2.85 17.22
C ALA A 114 3.37 4.26 16.96
N ASN A 115 3.38 5.14 17.96
CA ASN A 115 3.94 6.48 17.83
C ASN A 115 5.48 6.45 17.74
N GLU A 116 6.12 5.59 18.53
CA GLU A 116 7.56 5.38 18.49
C GLU A 116 8.00 4.77 17.15
N ARG A 117 7.26 3.77 16.64
CA ARG A 117 7.45 3.23 15.29
C ARG A 117 7.22 4.29 14.19
N ARG A 118 6.24 5.18 14.35
CA ARG A 118 6.02 6.30 13.41
C ARG A 118 7.19 7.28 13.40
N ALA A 119 7.65 7.73 14.57
CA ALA A 119 8.80 8.64 14.68
C ALA A 119 10.07 8.01 14.08
N THR A 120 10.25 6.71 14.33
CA THR A 120 11.33 5.89 13.76
C THR A 120 11.26 5.83 12.24
N VAL A 121 10.10 5.53 11.65
CA VAL A 121 9.90 5.53 10.20
C VAL A 121 10.07 6.93 9.61
N GLN A 122 9.59 7.97 10.30
CA GLN A 122 9.74 9.36 9.89
C GLN A 122 11.23 9.75 9.77
N ALA A 123 12.04 9.41 10.78
CA ALA A 123 13.49 9.65 10.79
C ALA A 123 14.21 8.90 9.65
N VAL A 124 13.74 7.71 9.29
CA VAL A 124 14.27 6.96 8.13
C VAL A 124 13.89 7.63 6.81
N VAL A 125 12.66 8.11 6.70
CA VAL A 125 12.21 8.88 5.54
C VAL A 125 13.01 10.18 5.41
N GLU A 126 13.47 10.77 6.52
CA GLU A 126 14.39 11.93 6.60
C GLU A 126 15.81 11.65 6.16
N ARG A 127 16.24 10.39 6.12
CA ARG A 127 17.53 10.00 5.57
C ARG A 127 17.52 9.79 4.05
N LEU A 128 16.35 9.83 3.41
CA LEU A 128 16.27 9.88 1.95
C LEU A 128 16.63 11.28 1.45
N GLY A 129 17.44 11.34 0.40
CA GLY A 129 17.61 12.59 -0.34
C GLY A 129 16.26 13.06 -0.91
N GLU A 130 16.06 14.37 -0.99
CA GLU A 130 14.80 15.01 -1.41
C GLU A 130 14.26 14.42 -2.72
N ASP A 131 15.14 14.28 -3.71
CA ASP A 131 14.86 13.65 -5.01
C ASP A 131 14.30 12.22 -4.92
N GLN A 132 14.76 11.43 -3.94
CA GLN A 132 14.29 10.05 -3.73
C GLN A 132 12.97 10.04 -2.98
N ARG A 133 12.83 10.93 -1.99
CA ARG A 133 11.59 11.09 -1.24
C ARG A 133 10.46 11.54 -2.17
N GLU A 134 10.67 12.54 -3.01
CA GLU A 134 9.65 13.08 -3.91
C GLU A 134 9.09 12.01 -4.85
N VAL A 135 9.95 11.27 -5.57
CA VAL A 135 9.48 10.20 -6.47
C VAL A 135 8.80 9.06 -5.73
N LEU A 136 9.22 8.77 -4.49
CA LEU A 136 8.55 7.79 -3.64
C LEU A 136 7.20 8.32 -3.16
N MET A 137 7.08 9.60 -2.82
CA MET A 137 5.81 10.19 -2.41
C MET A 137 4.79 10.14 -3.55
N LEU A 138 5.17 10.60 -4.75
CA LEU A 138 4.32 10.57 -5.94
C LEU A 138 3.92 9.14 -6.32
N SER A 139 4.83 8.18 -6.15
CA SER A 139 4.54 6.78 -6.43
C SER A 139 3.64 6.15 -5.35
N PHE A 140 3.97 6.34 -4.08
CA PHE A 140 3.33 5.67 -2.95
C PHE A 140 2.03 6.30 -2.50
N PHE A 141 1.95 7.62 -2.49
CA PHE A 141 0.79 8.37 -2.00
C PHE A 141 -0.10 8.87 -3.14
N ASP A 142 0.49 9.35 -4.23
CA ASP A 142 -0.29 9.90 -5.35
C ASP A 142 -0.59 8.85 -6.44
N GLY A 143 -0.03 7.64 -6.32
CA GLY A 143 -0.34 6.50 -7.18
C GLY A 143 0.19 6.63 -8.62
N LEU A 144 1.05 7.62 -8.89
CA LEU A 144 1.58 7.88 -10.21
C LEU A 144 2.49 6.74 -10.68
N THR A 145 2.40 6.38 -11.97
CA THR A 145 3.35 5.47 -12.62
C THR A 145 4.72 6.13 -12.75
N HIS A 146 5.78 5.34 -12.91
CA HIS A 146 7.12 5.90 -13.19
C HIS A 146 7.14 6.81 -14.43
N LYS A 147 6.25 6.57 -15.41
CA LYS A 147 6.11 7.41 -16.60
C LYS A 147 5.41 8.73 -16.29
N GLN A 148 4.33 8.70 -15.52
CA GLN A 148 3.63 9.92 -15.08
C GLN A 148 4.50 10.76 -14.17
N ILE A 149 5.27 10.15 -13.26
CA ILE A 149 6.26 10.86 -12.43
C ILE A 149 7.34 11.50 -13.30
N ALA A 150 7.78 10.82 -14.36
CA ALA A 150 8.74 11.36 -15.32
C ALA A 150 8.18 12.57 -16.07
N GLU A 151 6.91 12.51 -16.48
CA GLU A 151 6.19 13.62 -17.13
C GLU A 151 5.97 14.80 -16.14
N GLU A 152 5.48 14.52 -14.94
CA GLU A 152 5.21 15.50 -13.87
C GLU A 152 6.47 16.28 -13.46
N LEU A 153 7.60 15.57 -13.30
CA LEU A 153 8.85 16.16 -12.84
C LEU A 153 9.77 16.62 -13.98
N GLY A 154 9.38 16.41 -15.24
CA GLY A 154 10.24 16.69 -16.41
C GLY A 154 11.54 15.87 -16.42
N LEU A 155 11.54 14.67 -15.84
CA LEU A 155 12.72 13.81 -15.68
C LEU A 155 12.70 12.63 -16.66
N PRO A 156 13.87 12.11 -17.10
CA PRO A 156 13.90 10.85 -17.84
C PRO A 156 13.34 9.67 -17.01
N LEU A 157 12.57 8.78 -17.66
CA LEU A 157 12.00 7.58 -17.02
C LEU A 157 13.08 6.70 -16.32
N GLY A 158 14.27 6.61 -16.90
CA GLY A 158 15.41 5.90 -16.30
C GLY A 158 15.85 6.51 -14.97
N THR A 159 15.83 7.84 -14.86
CA THR A 159 16.15 8.60 -13.64
C THR A 159 15.11 8.33 -12.56
N VAL A 160 13.82 8.40 -12.89
CA VAL A 160 12.72 8.08 -11.94
C VAL A 160 12.84 6.66 -11.40
N LYS A 161 13.01 5.66 -12.29
CA LYS A 161 13.20 4.26 -11.88
C LYS A 161 14.41 4.09 -10.96
N THR A 162 15.50 4.79 -11.25
CA THR A 162 16.73 4.71 -10.45
C THR A 162 16.54 5.37 -9.08
N ARG A 163 15.92 6.55 -9.01
CA ARG A 163 15.61 7.25 -7.74
C ARG A 163 14.69 6.42 -6.85
N ILE A 164 13.63 5.82 -7.41
CA ILE A 164 12.72 4.93 -6.68
C ILE A 164 13.48 3.71 -6.15
N ARG A 165 14.27 3.04 -7.00
CA ARG A 165 15.03 1.85 -6.59
C ARG A 165 16.03 2.16 -5.47
N SER A 166 16.77 3.26 -5.60
CA SER A 166 17.73 3.69 -4.59
C SER A 166 17.04 4.07 -3.28
N GLY A 167 15.93 4.81 -3.35
CA GLY A 167 15.16 5.17 -2.17
C GLY A 167 14.59 3.94 -1.43
N LEU A 168 14.03 2.97 -2.16
CA LEU A 168 13.57 1.71 -1.58
C LEU A 168 14.71 0.90 -0.94
N LYS A 169 15.91 0.93 -1.53
CA LYS A 169 17.10 0.29 -0.96
C LYS A 169 17.49 0.95 0.37
N THR A 170 17.53 2.28 0.42
CA THR A 170 17.82 3.05 1.64
C THR A 170 16.80 2.76 2.74
N LEU A 171 15.51 2.77 2.40
CA LEU A 171 14.42 2.44 3.33
C LEU A 171 14.59 1.02 3.89
N ARG A 172 14.87 0.03 3.04
CA ARG A 172 15.08 -1.36 3.48
C ARG A 172 16.26 -1.48 4.42
N GLN A 173 17.39 -0.86 4.09
CA GLN A 173 18.60 -0.92 4.93
C GLN A 173 18.35 -0.32 6.31
N ALA A 174 17.64 0.80 6.37
CA ALA A 174 17.30 1.46 7.61
C ALA A 174 16.32 0.62 8.46
N LEU A 175 15.30 0.01 7.85
CA LEU A 175 14.36 -0.88 8.56
C LEU A 175 15.06 -2.12 9.14
N VAL A 176 16.03 -2.70 8.42
CA VAL A 176 16.84 -3.83 8.91
C VAL A 176 17.69 -3.43 10.12
N GLN A 177 18.32 -2.24 10.08
CA GLN A 177 19.11 -1.72 11.21
C GLN A 177 18.26 -1.50 12.48
N MET A 178 16.95 -1.25 12.30
CA MET A 178 16.01 -0.99 13.39
C MET A 178 15.41 -2.26 14.00
N GLY A 179 15.84 -3.45 13.57
CA GLY A 179 15.34 -4.71 14.14
C GLY A 179 13.89 -5.02 13.76
N VAL A 180 13.30 -4.29 12.80
CA VAL A 180 11.98 -4.59 12.24
C VAL A 180 12.13 -5.82 11.32
N ARG A 181 12.21 -7.01 11.92
CA ARG A 181 12.43 -8.27 11.19
C ARG A 181 11.21 -8.74 10.37
N ASP A 182 10.02 -8.22 10.66
CA ASP A 182 8.76 -8.65 10.00
C ASP A 182 8.25 -7.67 8.92
N ALA A 183 9.08 -6.76 8.43
CA ALA A 183 8.71 -5.80 7.40
C ALA A 183 9.35 -6.10 6.04
N VAL A 184 9.37 -7.36 5.59
CA VAL A 184 9.53 -7.71 4.16
C VAL A 184 8.69 -8.93 3.80
#